data_AF-A0A286C4W6-F1
#
_entry.id   AF-A0A286C4W6-F1
#
_cell.length_a   1.000
_cell.length_b   1.000
_cell.length_c   1.000
_cell.angle_alpha   90.00
_cell.angle_beta   90.00
_cell.angle_gamma   90.00
#
_symmetry.space_group_name_H-M   'P 1'
#
loop_
_entity.id
_entity.type
_entity.pdbx_description
1 polymer ?
#
loop_
_entity_poly.entity_id
_entity_poly.type
_entity_poly.pdbx_seq_one_letter_code
_entity_poly.pdbx_strand_id
1 'polypeptide(L)' 'MDYFNLLQWPAMVINILSVWLLTYQSRHKRHAGFLCSLLSNGLWILWGWHVQALAVIGLQVALATLNVRGIRKTE' A
#
# COMPACT_ATOMS: atom_id res chain seq x y z
N MET A 1 5.62 25.19 -3.12
CA MET A 1 4.48 24.47 -2.52
C MET A 1 4.89 23.02 -2.44
N ASP A 2 5.09 22.48 -1.24
CA ASP A 2 5.59 21.12 -1.03
C ASP A 2 4.51 20.08 -1.37
N TYR A 3 4.28 19.85 -2.66
CA TYR A 3 3.36 18.84 -3.17
C TYR A 3 3.67 17.44 -2.62
N PHE A 4 4.91 17.20 -2.22
CA PHE A 4 5.33 15.96 -1.57
C PHE A 4 4.76 15.77 -0.17
N ASN A 5 4.53 16.83 0.62
CA ASN A 5 3.80 16.69 1.89
C ASN A 5 2.34 16.30 1.67
N LEU A 6 1.75 16.66 0.53
CA LEU A 6 0.39 16.25 0.20
C LEU A 6 0.29 14.78 -0.20
N LEU A 7 1.37 14.13 -0.64
CA LEU A 7 1.36 12.74 -1.13
C LEU A 7 1.01 11.72 -0.03
N GLN A 8 1.18 12.09 1.23
CA GLN A 8 0.79 11.27 2.38
C GLN A 8 -0.74 11.01 2.40
N TRP A 9 -1.54 12.01 2.01
CA TRP A 9 -3.00 11.93 1.99
C TRP A 9 -3.55 10.90 0.98
N PRO A 10 -3.20 10.94 -0.32
CA PRO A 10 -3.63 9.91 -1.26
C PRO A 10 -3.08 8.53 -0.88
N ALA A 11 -1.89 8.44 -0.27
CA ALA A 11 -1.37 7.16 0.22
C ALA A 11 -2.28 6.56 1.30
N MET A 12 -2.75 7.37 2.25
CA MET A 12 -3.71 6.92 3.27
C MET A 12 -5.05 6.50 2.67
N VAL A 13 -5.59 7.28 1.73
CA VAL A 13 -6.87 6.96 1.07
C VAL A 13 -6.79 5.62 0.35
N ILE A 14 -5.72 5.40 -0.44
CA ILE A 14 -5.51 4.13 -1.15
C ILE A 14 -5.33 2.97 -0.17
N ASN A 15 -4.65 3.19 0.97
CA ASN A 15 -4.49 2.18 2.00
C ASN A 15 -5.84 1.75 2.62
N ILE A 16 -6.69 2.73 2.94
CA ILE A 16 -8.02 2.47 3.50
C ILE A 16 -8.88 1.71 2.48
N LEU A 17 -8.87 2.14 1.22
CA LEU A 17 -9.58 1.45 0.14
C LEU A 17 -9.07 0.01 -0.03
N SER A 18 -7.77 -0.21 0.04
CA SER A 18 -7.16 -1.54 -0.01
C SER A 18 -7.69 -2.47 1.06
N VAL A 19 -7.67 -2.03 2.32
CA VAL A 19 -8.17 -2.82 3.46
C VAL A 19 -9.67 -3.06 3.32
N TRP A 20 -10.42 -2.04 2.91
CA TRP A 20 -11.86 -2.18 2.71
C TRP A 20 -12.20 -3.22 1.63
N LEU A 21 -11.48 -3.21 0.51
CA LEU A 21 -11.65 -4.19 -0.56
C LEU A 21 -11.24 -5.61 -0.12
N LEU A 22 -10.22 -5.74 0.74
CA LEU A 22 -9.79 -7.03 1.31
C LEU A 22 -10.85 -7.67 2.23
N THR A 23 -11.68 -6.85 2.89
CA THR A 23 -12.75 -7.31 3.79
C THR A 23 -13.92 -7.97 3.03
N TYR A 24 -14.05 -7.75 1.71
CA TYR A 24 -15.08 -8.39 0.92
C TYR A 24 -14.73 -9.85 0.59
N GLN A 25 -15.68 -10.78 0.79
CA GLN A 25 -15.53 -12.22 0.52
C GLN A 25 -15.30 -12.60 -0.96
N SER A 26 -15.52 -11.66 -1.90
CA SER A 26 -15.48 -11.95 -3.32
C SER A 26 -14.03 -12.00 -3.84
N ARG A 27 -13.61 -13.12 -4.46
CA ARG A 27 -12.25 -13.33 -5.00
C ARG A 27 -11.76 -12.16 -5.86
N HIS A 28 -12.61 -11.60 -6.72
CA HIS A 28 -12.26 -10.44 -7.56
C HIS A 28 -11.98 -9.17 -6.75
N LYS A 29 -12.79 -8.87 -5.72
CA LYS A 29 -12.61 -7.69 -4.87
C LYS A 29 -11.37 -7.82 -4.00
N ARG A 30 -11.04 -9.03 -3.56
CA ARG A 30 -9.83 -9.32 -2.79
C ARG A 30 -8.56 -9.04 -3.60
N HIS A 31 -8.49 -9.46 -4.87
CA HIS A 31 -7.39 -9.10 -5.78
C HIS A 31 -7.25 -7.59 -5.99
N ALA A 32 -8.36 -6.87 -6.18
CA ALA A 32 -8.34 -5.42 -6.32
C ALA A 32 -7.87 -4.72 -5.02
N GLY A 33 -8.23 -5.25 -3.84
CA GLY A 33 -7.73 -4.77 -2.55
C GLY A 33 -6.22 -4.99 -2.41
N PHE A 34 -5.69 -6.11 -2.87
CA PHE A 34 -4.25 -6.35 -2.91
C PHE A 34 -3.52 -5.37 -3.85
N LEU A 35 -4.07 -5.13 -5.04
CA LEU A 35 -3.50 -4.17 -5.99
C LEU A 35 -3.47 -2.75 -5.40
N CYS A 36 -4.55 -2.34 -4.72
CA CYS A 36 -4.57 -1.08 -3.97
C CYS A 36 -3.52 -1.07 -2.85
N SER A 37 -3.28 -2.18 -2.17
CA SER A 37 -2.26 -2.26 -1.10
C SER A 37 -0.87 -2.00 -1.66
N LEU A 38 -0.57 -2.57 -2.83
CA LEU A 38 0.69 -2.35 -3.55
C LEU A 38 0.83 -0.89 -3.99
N LEU A 39 -0.23 -0.29 -4.52
CA LEU A 39 -0.24 1.13 -4.90
C LEU A 39 0.01 2.04 -3.69
N SER A 40 -0.63 1.78 -2.55
CA SER A 40 -0.42 2.49 -1.29
C SER A 40 1.05 2.39 -0.82
N ASN A 41 1.61 1.17 -0.82
CA ASN A 41 3.01 0.95 -0.47
C ASN A 41 3.96 1.72 -1.37
N GLY A 42 3.73 1.71 -2.70
CA GLY A 42 4.53 2.47 -3.66
C GLY A 42 4.48 3.98 -3.39
N LEU A 43 3.30 4.51 -3.07
CA LEU A 43 3.13 5.94 -2.76
C LEU A 43 3.88 6.34 -1.48
N TRP A 44 3.83 5.50 -0.45
CA TRP A 44 4.58 5.72 0.79
C TRP A 44 6.10 5.58 0.61
N ILE A 45 6.56 4.69 -0.28
CA ILE A 45 8.00 4.59 -0.63
C ILE A 45 8.44 5.88 -1.32
N LEU A 46 7.65 6.38 -2.28
CA LEU A 46 7.95 7.62 -3.00
C LEU A 46 7.97 8.84 -2.06
N TRP A 47 7.02 8.89 -1.13
CA TRP A 47 6.99 9.90 -0.08
C TRP A 47 8.20 9.77 0.86
N GLY A 48 8.46 8.56 1.36
CA GLY A 48 9.57 8.28 2.28
C GLY A 48 10.93 8.58 1.68
N TRP A 49 11.10 8.37 0.36
CA TRP A 49 12.31 8.79 -0.36
C TRP A 49 12.48 10.30 -0.31
N HIS A 50 11.38 11.04 -0.48
CA HIS A 50 11.38 12.50 -0.46
C HIS A 50 11.72 13.12 0.88
N VAL A 51 11.24 12.51 1.97
CA VAL A 51 11.52 12.96 3.34
C VAL A 51 12.71 12.22 3.97
N GLN A 52 13.46 11.44 3.18
CA GLN A 52 14.56 10.55 3.63
C GLN A 52 14.18 9.63 4.80
N ALA A 53 12.91 9.25 4.91
CA ALA A 53 12.39 8.34 5.93
C ALA A 53 12.63 6.87 5.53
N LEU A 54 13.89 6.43 5.63
CA LEU A 54 14.29 5.05 5.32
C LEU A 54 13.52 4.00 6.15
N ALA A 55 13.14 4.34 7.40
CA ALA A 55 12.33 3.47 8.25
C ALA A 55 10.95 3.19 7.64
N VAL A 56 10.30 4.22 7.10
CA VAL A 56 8.99 4.08 6.45
C VAL A 56 9.13 3.26 5.17
N ILE A 57 10.16 3.54 4.36
CA ILE A 57 10.43 2.77 3.14
C ILE A 57 10.61 1.28 3.46
N GLY A 58 11.46 0.94 4.44
CA GLY A 58 11.71 -0.44 4.84
C GLY A 58 10.44 -1.16 5.32
N LEU A 59 9.61 -0.48 6.11
CA LEU A 59 8.32 -1.01 6.56
C LEU A 59 7.37 -1.29 5.40
N GLN A 60 7.27 -0.37 4.43
CA GLN A 60 6.41 -0.57 3.26
C GLN A 60 6.89 -1.71 2.37
N VAL A 61 8.20 -1.87 2.20
CA VAL A 61 8.77 -3.01 1.47
C VAL A 61 8.45 -4.31 2.20
N ALA A 62 8.59 -4.35 3.53
CA ALA A 62 8.20 -5.53 4.32
C ALA A 62 6.70 -5.85 4.15
N LEU A 63 5.82 -4.86 4.27
CA LEU A 63 4.37 -5.04 4.07
C LEU A 63 4.02 -5.48 2.65
N ALA A 64 4.68 -4.93 1.64
CA ALA A 64 4.50 -5.35 0.25
C ALA A 64 4.90 -6.83 0.06
N THR A 65 6.02 -7.26 0.62
CA THR A 65 6.43 -8.68 0.53
C THR A 65 5.45 -9.61 1.25
N LEU A 66 4.93 -9.21 2.42
CA LEU A 66 3.92 -9.98 3.16
C LEU A 66 2.61 -10.07 2.37
N ASN A 67 2.15 -8.98 1.76
CA ASN A 67 0.95 -8.96 0.92
C ASN A 67 1.13 -9.88 -0.31
N VAL A 68 2.25 -9.79 -1.02
CA VAL A 68 2.57 -10.67 -2.17
C VAL A 68 2.61 -12.14 -1.75
N ARG A 69 3.19 -12.44 -0.58
CA ARG A 69 3.26 -13.81 -0.06
C ARG A 69 1.89 -14.33 0.38
N GLY A 70 1.01 -13.46 0.89
CA GLY A 70 -0.38 -13.77 1.23
C GLY A 70 -1.24 -14.14 0.02
N ILE A 71 -0.99 -13.52 -1.14
CA ILE A 71 -1.66 -13.85 -2.41
C ILE A 71 -1.30 -15.28 -2.84
N ARG A 72 0.00 -15.63 -2.86
CA ARG A 72 0.48 -16.97 -3.27
C ARG A 72 -0.01 -18.11 -2.37
N LYS A 73 -0.51 -17.81 -1.17
CA LYS A 73 -1.03 -18.79 -0.21
C LYS A 73 -2.56 -18.88 -0.18
N THR A 74 -3.23 -17.95 -0.87
CA THR A 74 -4.69 -17.88 -0.98
C THR A 74 -5.21 -18.56 -2.26
N GLU A 75 -4.30 -18.95 -3.15
CA GLU A 75 -4.56 -19.86 -4.28
C GLU A 75 -4.51 -21.33 -3.86
#